data_AF-Q5ETW6-F1
#
_entry.id   AF-Q5ETW6-F1
#
_cell.length_a   1.000
_cell.length_b   1.000
_cell.length_c   1.000
_cell.angle_alpha   90.00
_cell.angle_beta   90.00
_cell.angle_gamma   90.00
#
_symmetry.space_group_name_H-M   'P 1'
#
loop_
_entity.id
_entity.type
_entity.pdbx_description
1 polymer ?
#
loop_
_entity_poly.entity_id
_entity_poly.type
_entity_poly.pdbx_seq_one_letter_code
_entity_poly.pdbx_strand_id
1 'polypeptide(L)'
;MYYLKNTNFWMFGFFFFFYFFIMGAYFPFFPIWLHDVNHISKGDTGIIFACISLFSLLFQPVFGLLSDKLGLRKHLLWVITGMLVMFAPFFIYVFGPLLQVNILLGSIVGGIYLGFIYNAGAPAIEAYIEKASRRSSFEFGRARMFGCVGWALCASIAGIMFTINNQFVFWLGSGCAVILALLLLFSKTEVPSSAKVADAVGANNSAFSLKLALELFKQPKLWFLSLYVVGVSCTYDVFDQQFANFFTSFFATGEQGTRVFGYVTTMGELLNASIMFFAPLIVNRIGGKNALLLAGTIMSVRIIGSSFATSALEVVILKTLHMF
;
A
#
# COMPACT_ATOMS: atom_id res chain seq x y z
N MET A 1 -30.47 -8.10 2.07
CA MET A 1 -29.00 -7.97 2.03
C MET A 1 -28.41 -8.28 3.42
N TYR A 2 -28.02 -9.53 3.67
CA TYR A 2 -27.52 -9.99 4.98
C TYR A 2 -26.20 -9.30 5.40
N TYR A 3 -25.38 -8.89 4.43
CA TYR A 3 -24.08 -8.24 4.66
C TYR A 3 -24.17 -6.81 5.22
N LEU A 4 -25.20 -6.02 4.87
CA LEU A 4 -25.40 -4.66 5.39
C LEU A 4 -25.78 -4.62 6.88
N LYS A 5 -26.31 -5.73 7.42
CA LYS A 5 -26.67 -5.86 8.84
C LYS A 5 -25.53 -6.40 9.71
N ASN A 6 -24.41 -6.82 9.11
CA ASN A 6 -23.30 -7.39 9.86
C ASN A 6 -22.37 -6.28 10.38
N THR A 7 -22.35 -6.09 11.70
CA THR A 7 -21.51 -5.09 12.37
C THR A 7 -20.02 -5.27 12.02
N ASN A 8 -19.56 -6.51 11.83
CA ASN A 8 -18.17 -6.78 11.47
C ASN A 8 -17.82 -6.30 10.05
N PHE A 9 -18.77 -6.36 9.11
CA PHE A 9 -18.56 -5.87 7.75
C PHE A 9 -18.30 -4.36 7.74
N TRP A 10 -19.13 -3.60 8.46
CA TRP A 10 -18.92 -2.15 8.59
C TRP A 10 -17.64 -1.82 9.36
N MET A 11 -17.35 -2.52 10.45
CA MET A 11 -16.11 -2.28 11.22
C MET A 11 -14.84 -2.55 10.41
N PHE A 12 -14.76 -3.66 9.68
CA PHE A 12 -13.60 -3.97 8.83
C PHE A 12 -13.57 -3.14 7.54
N GLY A 13 -14.74 -2.76 7.00
CA GLY A 13 -14.83 -1.83 5.88
C GLY A 13 -14.30 -0.44 6.24
N PHE A 14 -14.71 0.11 7.40
CA PHE A 14 -14.15 1.35 7.92
C PHE A 14 -12.68 1.20 8.30
N PHE A 15 -12.26 0.04 8.81
CA PHE A 15 -10.85 -0.23 9.05
C PHE A 15 -10.02 -0.11 7.77
N PHE A 16 -10.47 -0.74 6.68
CA PHE A 16 -9.82 -0.57 5.38
C PHE A 16 -9.85 0.87 4.89
N PHE A 17 -10.99 1.55 5.02
CA PHE A 17 -11.13 2.95 4.62
C PHE A 17 -10.06 3.82 5.28
N PHE A 18 -9.96 3.81 6.61
CA PHE A 18 -8.99 4.67 7.31
C PHE A 18 -7.55 4.19 7.14
N TYR A 19 -7.31 2.89 7.02
CA TYR A 19 -5.96 2.38 6.77
C TYR A 19 -5.41 2.85 5.41
N PHE A 20 -6.20 2.68 4.35
CA PHE A 20 -5.85 3.15 3.02
C PHE A 20 -5.89 4.67 2.91
N PHE A 21 -6.68 5.36 3.74
CA PHE A 21 -6.62 6.81 3.88
C PHE A 21 -5.22 7.24 4.36
N ILE A 22 -4.71 6.65 5.44
CA ILE A 22 -3.37 6.96 5.97
C ILE A 22 -2.28 6.60 4.96
N MET A 23 -2.42 5.46 4.27
CA MET A 23 -1.48 5.04 3.24
C MET A 23 -1.50 5.98 2.01
N GLY A 24 -2.68 6.49 1.64
CA GLY A 24 -2.85 7.46 0.55
C GLY A 24 -2.33 8.87 0.88
N ALA A 25 -2.20 9.22 2.17
CA ALA A 25 -1.49 10.43 2.59
C ALA A 25 0.04 10.26 2.45
N TYR A 26 0.54 9.07 2.77
CA TYR A 26 1.97 8.78 2.78
C TYR A 26 2.50 8.51 1.37
N PHE A 27 2.04 7.45 0.71
CA PHE A 27 2.71 6.86 -0.44
C PHE A 27 2.86 7.81 -1.64
N PRO A 28 1.80 8.49 -2.14
CA PRO A 28 1.92 9.39 -3.27
C PRO A 28 2.68 10.69 -2.95
N PHE A 29 2.59 11.19 -1.72
CA PHE A 29 3.20 12.48 -1.34
C PHE A 29 4.58 12.34 -0.72
N PHE A 30 5.03 11.12 -0.41
CA PHE A 30 6.34 10.90 0.20
C PHE A 30 7.52 11.41 -0.64
N PRO A 31 7.58 11.16 -1.96
CA PRO A 31 8.65 11.74 -2.80
C PRO A 31 8.61 13.26 -2.84
N ILE A 32 7.41 13.84 -2.88
CA ILE A 32 7.19 15.30 -2.89
C ILE A 32 7.63 15.89 -1.54
N TRP A 33 7.32 15.24 -0.43
CA TRP A 33 7.74 15.65 0.92
C TRP A 33 9.26 15.59 1.12
N LEU A 34 9.92 14.58 0.55
CA LEU A 34 11.38 14.51 0.60
C LEU A 34 12.04 15.65 -0.18
N HIS A 35 11.50 15.97 -1.36
CA HIS A 35 12.06 16.99 -2.24
C HIS A 35 11.71 18.43 -1.81
N ASP A 36 10.43 18.73 -1.61
CA ASP A 36 9.96 20.10 -1.42
C ASP A 36 10.10 20.57 0.03
N VAL A 37 9.98 19.67 1.01
CA VAL A 37 10.03 20.02 2.44
C VAL A 37 11.40 19.78 3.06
N ASN A 38 12.06 18.68 2.69
CA ASN A 38 13.35 18.31 3.27
C ASN A 38 14.55 18.60 2.35
N HIS A 39 14.32 19.09 1.13
CA HIS A 39 15.36 19.43 0.14
C HIS A 39 16.35 18.28 -0.11
N ILE A 40 15.85 17.05 -0.08
CA ILE A 40 16.66 15.83 -0.24
C ILE A 40 16.98 15.61 -1.71
N SER A 41 18.23 15.20 -1.98
CA SER A 41 18.68 14.90 -3.35
C SER A 41 18.00 13.63 -3.89
N LYS A 42 17.91 13.50 -5.22
CA LYS A 42 17.33 12.32 -5.86
C LYS A 42 18.10 11.04 -5.54
N GLY A 43 19.42 11.12 -5.37
CA GLY A 43 20.27 9.99 -4.97
C GLY A 43 19.93 9.50 -3.57
N ASP A 44 19.76 10.44 -2.64
CA ASP A 44 19.40 10.15 -1.25
C ASP A 44 17.98 9.59 -1.12
N THR A 45 17.05 10.10 -1.93
CA THR A 45 15.70 9.52 -2.01
C THR A 45 15.75 8.05 -2.44
N GLY A 46 16.62 7.70 -3.39
CA GLY A 46 16.88 6.31 -3.77
C GLY A 46 17.37 5.44 -2.62
N ILE A 47 18.28 5.98 -1.78
CA ILE A 47 18.77 5.28 -0.57
C ILE A 47 17.64 5.07 0.44
N ILE A 48 16.78 6.06 0.65
CA ILE A 48 15.62 5.96 1.54
C ILE A 48 14.67 4.85 1.08
N PHE A 49 14.27 4.85 -0.20
CA PHE A 49 13.41 3.81 -0.77
C PHE A 49 14.06 2.42 -0.76
N ALA A 50 15.36 2.33 -0.99
CA ALA A 50 16.11 1.08 -0.88
C ALA A 50 16.11 0.54 0.56
N CYS A 51 16.30 1.41 1.56
CA CYS A 51 16.22 1.01 2.98
C CYS A 51 14.81 0.55 3.34
N ILE A 52 13.77 1.27 2.93
CA ILE A 52 12.37 0.86 3.11
C ILE A 52 12.13 -0.53 2.50
N SER A 53 12.65 -0.77 1.29
CA SER A 53 12.52 -2.06 0.59
C SER A 53 13.28 -3.18 1.30
N LEU A 54 14.48 -2.90 1.83
CA LEU A 54 15.27 -3.87 2.61
C LEU A 54 14.51 -4.30 3.87
N PHE A 55 14.00 -3.37 4.66
CA PHE A 55 13.24 -3.69 5.87
C PHE A 55 11.89 -4.34 5.54
N SER A 56 11.23 -3.91 4.46
CA SER A 56 10.03 -4.58 3.94
C SER A 56 10.30 -6.07 3.65
N LEU A 57 11.39 -6.38 2.94
CA LEU A 57 11.78 -7.74 2.60
C LEU A 57 12.04 -8.60 3.85
N LEU A 58 12.61 -8.02 4.91
CA LEU A 58 12.85 -8.70 6.18
C LEU A 58 11.56 -8.88 6.99
N PHE A 59 10.69 -7.88 7.04
CA PHE A 59 9.49 -7.91 7.87
C PHE A 59 8.33 -8.67 7.24
N GLN A 60 8.17 -8.69 5.92
CA GLN A 60 7.07 -9.38 5.26
C GLN A 60 7.00 -10.89 5.62
N PRO A 61 8.11 -11.68 5.54
CA PRO A 61 8.09 -13.08 5.96
C PRO A 61 7.79 -13.25 7.45
N VAL A 62 8.37 -12.39 8.30
CA VAL A 62 8.17 -12.43 9.75
C VAL A 62 6.70 -12.15 10.10
N PHE A 63 6.09 -11.17 9.44
CA PHE A 63 4.67 -10.84 9.60
C PHE A 63 3.75 -11.93 9.06
N GLY A 64 4.10 -12.58 7.95
CA GLY A 64 3.37 -13.73 7.44
C GLY A 64 3.32 -14.86 8.47
N LEU A 65 4.49 -15.26 8.98
CA LEU A 65 4.61 -16.30 10.01
C LEU A 65 3.91 -15.91 11.32
N LEU A 66 4.02 -14.65 11.74
CA LEU A 66 3.31 -14.13 12.92
C LEU A 66 1.80 -14.12 12.70
N SER A 67 1.32 -13.70 11.53
CA SER A 67 -0.11 -13.69 11.17
C SER A 67 -0.69 -15.09 11.17
N ASP A 68 0.07 -16.08 10.71
CA ASP A 68 -0.37 -17.47 10.73
C ASP A 68 -0.34 -18.07 12.14
N LYS A 69 0.69 -17.77 12.94
CA LYS A 69 0.79 -18.21 14.34
C LYS A 69 -0.25 -17.55 15.25
N LEU A 70 -0.55 -16.28 15.02
CA LEU A 70 -1.53 -15.51 15.77
C LEU A 70 -2.97 -15.80 15.30
N GLY A 71 -3.16 -16.34 14.09
CA GLY A 71 -4.46 -16.64 13.51
C GLY A 71 -5.35 -15.39 13.50
N LEU A 72 -6.45 -15.43 14.24
CA LEU A 72 -7.40 -14.31 14.38
C LEU A 72 -7.12 -13.38 15.59
N ARG A 73 -5.98 -13.52 16.26
CA ARG A 73 -5.62 -12.63 17.39
C ARG A 73 -5.26 -11.23 16.91
N LYS A 74 -5.84 -10.23 17.57
CA LYS A 74 -5.71 -8.80 17.22
C LYS A 74 -4.39 -8.15 17.62
N HIS A 75 -3.46 -8.88 18.26
CA HIS A 75 -2.23 -8.29 18.79
C HIS A 75 -1.39 -7.61 17.71
N LEU A 76 -1.27 -8.23 16.53
CA LEU A 76 -0.51 -7.64 15.41
C LEU A 76 -1.17 -6.35 14.91
N LEU A 77 -2.50 -6.34 14.75
CA LEU A 77 -3.25 -5.15 14.33
C LEU A 77 -3.14 -4.03 15.37
N TRP A 78 -3.11 -4.37 16.66
CA TRP A 78 -2.89 -3.41 17.75
C TRP A 78 -1.52 -2.76 17.69
N VAL A 79 -0.46 -3.52 17.41
CA VAL A 79 0.90 -2.98 17.26
C VAL A 79 0.97 -2.07 16.03
N ILE A 80 0.43 -2.50 14.88
CA ILE A 80 0.41 -1.69 13.66
C ILE A 80 -0.37 -0.38 13.90
N THR A 81 -1.53 -0.45 14.55
CA THR A 81 -2.36 0.74 14.81
C THR A 81 -1.72 1.66 15.83
N GLY A 82 -1.11 1.13 16.89
CA GLY A 82 -0.37 1.92 17.87
C GLY A 82 0.78 2.69 17.23
N MET A 83 1.51 2.07 16.30
CA MET A 83 2.52 2.76 15.51
C MET A 83 1.89 3.77 14.54
N LEU A 84 0.80 3.45 13.84
CA LEU A 84 0.08 4.40 12.98
C LEU A 84 -0.41 5.65 13.73
N VAL A 85 -0.79 5.55 15.00
CA VAL A 85 -1.16 6.73 15.81
C VAL A 85 0.04 7.66 15.97
N MET A 86 1.25 7.13 16.09
CA MET A 86 2.48 7.92 16.17
C MET A 86 2.98 8.43 14.82
N PHE A 87 2.20 8.30 13.74
CA PHE A 87 2.57 8.74 12.39
C PHE A 87 2.96 10.21 12.32
N ALA A 88 2.15 11.14 12.84
CA ALA A 88 2.48 12.56 12.81
C ALA A 88 3.72 12.92 13.64
N PRO A 89 3.81 12.51 14.91
CA PRO A 89 5.01 12.76 15.70
C PRO A 89 6.28 12.17 15.07
N PHE A 90 6.19 10.97 14.49
CA PHE A 90 7.33 10.33 13.85
C PHE A 90 7.83 11.13 12.64
N PHE A 91 6.95 11.53 11.72
CA PHE A 91 7.35 12.27 10.53
C PHE A 91 7.91 13.67 10.84
N ILE A 92 7.25 14.39 11.76
CA ILE A 92 7.57 15.78 12.06
C ILE A 92 8.80 15.90 12.98
N TYR A 93 8.87 15.10 14.05
CA TYR A 93 9.89 15.27 15.09
C TYR A 93 11.05 14.29 14.99
N VAL A 94 10.88 13.15 14.34
CA VAL A 94 11.93 12.13 14.23
C VAL A 94 12.52 12.14 12.82
N PHE A 95 11.69 11.86 11.82
CA PHE A 95 12.17 11.58 10.47
C PHE A 95 12.73 12.82 9.77
N GLY A 96 12.00 13.95 9.78
CA GLY A 96 12.49 15.21 9.21
C GLY A 96 13.86 15.65 9.78
N PRO A 97 14.00 15.80 11.11
CA PRO A 97 15.28 16.19 11.72
C PRO A 97 16.40 15.17 11.49
N LEU A 98 16.12 13.85 11.56
CA LEU A 98 17.15 12.84 11.29
C LEU A 98 17.66 12.92 9.86
N LEU A 99 16.77 13.13 8.88
CA LEU A 99 17.17 13.23 7.47
C LEU A 99 18.08 14.45 7.23
N GLN A 100 17.85 15.56 7.95
CA GLN A 100 18.70 16.74 7.85
C GLN A 100 20.07 16.56 8.50
N VAL A 101 20.17 15.77 9.57
CA VAL A 101 21.43 15.51 10.28
C VAL A 101 22.26 14.41 9.62
N ASN A 102 21.63 13.27 9.31
CA ASN A 102 22.28 12.14 8.69
C ASN A 102 21.28 11.29 7.90
N ILE A 103 21.39 11.38 6.58
CA ILE A 103 20.51 10.71 5.61
C ILE A 103 20.51 9.19 5.81
N LEU A 104 21.66 8.57 6.08
CA LEU A 104 21.74 7.11 6.24
C LEU A 104 21.02 6.66 7.51
N LEU A 105 21.23 7.36 8.63
CA LEU A 105 20.56 7.05 9.89
C LEU A 105 19.04 7.29 9.77
N GLY A 106 18.65 8.41 9.15
CA GLY A 106 17.25 8.69 8.82
C GLY A 106 16.63 7.59 7.98
N SER A 107 17.31 7.16 6.91
CA SER A 107 16.85 6.09 6.02
C SER A 107 16.66 4.75 6.74
N ILE A 108 17.53 4.42 7.71
CA ILE A 108 17.40 3.20 8.51
C ILE A 108 16.18 3.30 9.43
N VAL A 109 16.05 4.38 10.19
CA VAL A 109 14.94 4.56 11.15
C VAL A 109 13.59 4.66 10.42
N GLY A 110 13.52 5.44 9.34
CA GLY A 110 12.37 5.53 8.47
C GLY A 110 12.06 4.22 7.75
N GLY A 111 13.09 3.53 7.28
CA GLY A 111 12.96 2.23 6.64
C GLY A 111 12.36 1.18 7.56
N ILE A 112 12.80 1.11 8.82
CA ILE A 112 12.23 0.22 9.83
C ILE A 112 10.76 0.55 10.05
N TYR A 113 10.46 1.83 10.32
CA TYR A 113 9.11 2.25 10.66
C TYR A 113 8.12 2.07 9.49
N LEU A 114 8.47 2.56 8.31
CA LEU A 114 7.63 2.52 7.11
C LEU A 114 7.54 1.13 6.50
N GLY A 115 8.65 0.37 6.51
CA GLY A 115 8.67 -1.03 6.12
C GLY A 115 7.75 -1.88 6.99
N PHE A 116 7.75 -1.65 8.31
CA PHE A 116 6.91 -2.37 9.26
C PHE A 116 5.42 -2.02 9.10
N ILE A 117 5.09 -0.72 9.05
CA ILE A 117 3.69 -0.27 9.10
C ILE A 117 2.98 -0.45 7.75
N TYR A 118 3.62 -0.08 6.64
CA TYR A 118 2.94 -0.04 5.34
C TYR A 118 3.23 -1.29 4.53
N ASN A 119 4.49 -1.59 4.27
CA ASN A 119 4.83 -2.69 3.35
C ASN A 119 4.59 -4.08 3.93
N ALA A 120 4.85 -4.27 5.23
CA ALA A 120 4.51 -5.50 5.95
C ALA A 120 3.11 -5.45 6.58
N GLY A 121 2.68 -4.27 7.03
CA GLY A 121 1.37 -4.10 7.66
C GLY A 121 0.19 -4.18 6.69
N ALA A 122 0.30 -3.70 5.44
CA ALA A 122 -0.81 -3.77 4.48
C ALA A 122 -1.19 -5.23 4.15
N PRO A 123 -0.24 -6.10 3.75
CA PRO A 123 -0.56 -7.51 3.52
C PRO A 123 -1.05 -8.22 4.79
N ALA A 124 -0.53 -7.86 5.97
CA ALA A 124 -0.96 -8.47 7.23
C ALA A 124 -2.40 -8.09 7.61
N ILE A 125 -2.78 -6.83 7.40
CA ILE A 125 -4.15 -6.34 7.61
C ILE A 125 -5.09 -6.97 6.59
N GLU A 126 -4.70 -7.03 5.32
CA GLU A 126 -5.49 -7.67 4.26
C GLU A 126 -5.75 -9.15 4.57
N ALA A 127 -4.69 -9.90 4.91
CA ALA A 127 -4.82 -11.31 5.28
C ALA A 127 -5.69 -11.53 6.53
N TYR A 128 -5.58 -10.65 7.53
CA TYR A 128 -6.41 -10.72 8.73
C TYR A 128 -7.90 -10.49 8.39
N ILE A 129 -8.19 -9.47 7.61
CA ILE A 129 -9.57 -9.13 7.23
C ILE A 129 -10.15 -10.20 6.31
N GLU A 130 -9.36 -10.80 5.43
CA GLU A 130 -9.78 -11.94 4.61
C GLU A 130 -10.15 -13.15 5.48
N LYS A 131 -9.32 -13.51 6.47
CA LYS A 131 -9.65 -14.57 7.44
C LYS A 131 -10.95 -14.23 8.20
N ALA A 132 -11.14 -12.97 8.60
CA ALA A 132 -12.35 -12.50 9.26
C ALA A 132 -13.59 -12.47 8.35
N SER A 133 -13.42 -12.22 7.05
CA SER A 133 -14.49 -12.17 6.05
C SER A 133 -15.07 -13.54 5.78
N ARG A 134 -14.20 -14.56 5.65
CA ARG A 134 -14.60 -15.98 5.51
C ARG A 134 -15.44 -16.43 6.70
N ARG A 135 -15.07 -15.99 7.92
CA ARG A 135 -15.80 -16.31 9.15
C ARG A 135 -17.15 -15.60 9.27
N SER A 136 -17.24 -14.38 8.78
CA SER A 136 -18.44 -13.53 8.88
C SER A 136 -19.34 -13.61 7.63
N SER A 137 -19.02 -14.53 6.71
CA SER A 137 -19.72 -14.76 5.43
C SER A 137 -19.93 -13.49 4.60
N PHE A 138 -18.91 -12.61 4.54
CA PHE A 138 -18.90 -11.46 3.62
C PHE A 138 -17.73 -11.55 2.64
N GLU A 139 -17.92 -10.96 1.44
CA GLU A 139 -16.90 -10.94 0.38
C GLU A 139 -15.80 -9.94 0.73
N PHE A 140 -14.54 -10.42 0.75
CA PHE A 140 -13.36 -9.57 0.97
C PHE A 140 -13.27 -8.42 -0.03
N GLY A 141 -13.58 -8.68 -1.30
CA GLY A 141 -13.53 -7.67 -2.36
C GLY A 141 -14.41 -6.45 -2.07
N ARG A 142 -15.59 -6.64 -1.47
CA ARG A 142 -16.47 -5.53 -1.09
C ARG A 142 -15.92 -4.71 0.05
N ALA A 143 -15.25 -5.32 1.03
CA ALA A 143 -14.57 -4.60 2.10
C ALA A 143 -13.35 -3.84 1.57
N ARG A 144 -12.61 -4.43 0.63
CA ARG A 144 -11.45 -3.80 0.00
C ARG A 144 -11.82 -2.56 -0.84
N MET A 145 -13.02 -2.53 -1.43
CA MET A 145 -13.54 -1.34 -2.13
C MET A 145 -13.64 -0.12 -1.21
N PHE A 146 -14.03 -0.28 0.06
CA PHE A 146 -14.02 0.83 1.03
C PHE A 146 -12.61 1.39 1.22
N GLY A 147 -11.58 0.54 1.14
CA GLY A 147 -10.19 0.93 1.12
C GLY A 147 -9.83 1.83 -0.07
N CYS A 148 -10.23 1.46 -1.29
CA CYS A 148 -10.01 2.30 -2.48
C CYS A 148 -10.66 3.69 -2.34
N VAL A 149 -11.87 3.76 -1.77
CA VAL A 149 -12.54 5.04 -1.50
C VAL A 149 -11.74 5.88 -0.49
N GLY A 150 -11.22 5.25 0.56
CA GLY A 150 -10.37 5.92 1.55
C GLY A 150 -9.09 6.49 0.95
N TRP A 151 -8.42 5.71 0.09
CA TRP A 151 -7.25 6.18 -0.65
C TRP A 151 -7.60 7.35 -1.57
N ALA A 152 -8.65 7.21 -2.38
CA ALA A 152 -9.07 8.21 -3.35
C ALA A 152 -9.42 9.54 -2.66
N LEU A 153 -10.19 9.49 -1.57
CA LEU A 153 -10.55 10.68 -0.80
C LEU A 153 -9.31 11.33 -0.18
N CYS A 154 -8.42 10.54 0.42
CA CYS A 154 -7.21 11.07 1.01
C CYS A 154 -6.28 11.70 -0.01
N ALA A 155 -6.11 11.10 -1.19
CA ALA A 155 -5.21 11.64 -2.22
C ALA A 155 -5.65 13.04 -2.68
N SER A 156 -6.95 13.29 -2.80
CA SER A 156 -7.48 14.62 -3.10
C SER A 156 -7.27 15.61 -1.94
N ILE A 157 -7.62 15.20 -0.71
CA ILE A 157 -7.46 16.06 0.47
C ILE A 157 -5.98 16.39 0.69
N ALA A 158 -5.10 15.40 0.62
CA ALA A 158 -3.67 15.58 0.75
C ALA A 158 -3.12 16.44 -0.39
N GLY A 159 -3.55 16.27 -1.63
CA GLY A 159 -3.12 17.13 -2.74
C GLY A 159 -3.40 18.62 -2.52
N ILE A 160 -4.54 18.98 -1.92
CA ILE A 160 -4.90 20.37 -1.60
C ILE A 160 -4.24 20.83 -0.30
N MET A 161 -4.29 20.01 0.74
CA MET A 161 -3.81 20.38 2.08
C MET A 161 -2.28 20.39 2.16
N PHE A 162 -1.58 19.56 1.40
CA PHE A 162 -0.12 19.50 1.41
C PHE A 162 0.50 20.82 0.93
N THR A 163 -0.20 21.57 0.06
CA THR A 163 0.28 22.85 -0.46
C THR A 163 0.00 24.01 0.50
N ILE A 164 -1.02 23.89 1.35
CA ILE A 164 -1.36 24.89 2.37
C ILE A 164 -0.55 24.64 3.65
N ASN A 165 -0.56 23.39 4.14
CA ASN A 165 0.15 22.97 5.34
C ASN A 165 0.50 21.47 5.25
N ASN A 166 1.77 21.19 4.96
CA ASN A 166 2.33 19.84 4.90
C ASN A 166 2.17 19.05 6.22
N GLN A 167 2.23 19.71 7.39
CA GLN A 167 2.08 19.06 8.69
C GLN A 167 0.65 18.60 8.96
N PHE A 168 -0.34 19.34 8.44
CA PHE A 168 -1.75 19.02 8.66
C PHE A 168 -2.13 17.64 8.13
N VAL A 169 -1.59 17.24 6.97
CA VAL A 169 -1.85 15.92 6.37
C VAL A 169 -1.38 14.79 7.29
N PHE A 170 -0.22 14.95 7.93
CA PHE A 170 0.27 13.97 8.89
C PHE A 170 -0.63 13.89 10.13
N TRP A 171 -1.05 15.04 10.68
CA TRP A 171 -1.98 15.11 11.82
C TRP A 171 -3.34 14.49 11.51
N LEU A 172 -3.87 14.74 10.31
CA LEU A 172 -5.07 14.11 9.78
C LEU A 172 -4.90 12.58 9.72
N GLY A 173 -3.78 12.10 9.18
CA GLY A 173 -3.45 10.66 9.18
C GLY A 173 -3.41 10.05 10.59
N SER A 174 -2.73 10.71 11.53
CA SER A 174 -2.68 10.29 12.94
C SER A 174 -4.07 10.31 13.61
N GLY A 175 -4.89 11.32 13.34
CA GLY A 175 -6.28 11.39 13.80
C GLY A 175 -7.12 10.22 13.28
N CYS A 176 -7.01 9.90 12.00
CA CYS A 176 -7.62 8.71 11.40
C CYS A 176 -7.12 7.41 12.05
N ALA A 177 -5.84 7.35 12.45
CA ALA A 177 -5.28 6.19 13.16
C ALA A 177 -5.84 6.04 14.58
N VAL A 178 -6.17 7.14 15.26
CA VAL A 178 -6.88 7.08 16.55
C VAL A 178 -8.29 6.53 16.35
N ILE A 179 -8.99 6.94 15.30
CA ILE A 179 -10.30 6.38 14.94
C ILE A 179 -10.18 4.88 14.65
N LEU A 180 -9.13 4.44 13.96
CA LEU A 180 -8.83 3.01 13.77
C LEU A 180 -8.62 2.27 15.09
N ALA A 181 -7.88 2.87 16.04
CA ALA A 181 -7.67 2.28 17.37
C ALA A 181 -8.99 2.14 18.13
N LEU A 182 -9.86 3.15 18.08
CA LEU A 182 -11.20 3.09 18.66
C LEU A 182 -12.06 2.00 18.00
N LEU A 183 -12.07 1.92 16.67
CA LEU A 183 -12.76 0.86 15.93
C LEU A 183 -12.26 -0.54 16.32
N LEU A 184 -10.96 -0.70 16.53
CA LEU A 184 -10.37 -1.96 17.01
C LEU A 184 -10.80 -2.33 18.44
N LEU A 185 -10.96 -1.34 19.34
CA LEU A 185 -11.47 -1.56 20.71
C LEU A 185 -12.92 -2.02 20.69
N PHE A 186 -13.76 -1.38 19.88
CA PHE A 186 -15.19 -1.70 19.79
C PHE A 186 -15.47 -2.95 18.96
N SER A 187 -14.54 -3.34 18.08
CA SER A 187 -14.61 -4.62 17.40
C SER A 187 -14.43 -5.74 18.41
N LYS A 188 -15.54 -6.30 18.88
CA LYS A 188 -15.56 -7.61 19.53
C LYS A 188 -15.70 -8.66 18.45
N THR A 189 -14.58 -9.22 17.99
CA THR A 189 -14.64 -10.56 17.41
C THR A 189 -14.78 -11.50 18.61
N GLU A 190 -16.01 -11.71 19.07
CA GLU A 190 -16.29 -12.77 20.03
C GLU A 190 -15.61 -14.05 19.51
N VAL A 191 -14.86 -14.70 20.40
CA VAL A 191 -14.23 -15.99 20.13
C VAL A 191 -15.18 -17.04 20.71
N PRO A 192 -16.22 -17.52 20.00
CA PRO A 192 -16.92 -18.72 20.41
C PRO A 192 -15.92 -19.88 20.50
N SER A 193 -16.04 -20.66 21.57
CA SER A 193 -15.16 -21.77 21.90
C SER A 193 -15.03 -22.84 20.80
N SER A 194 -15.94 -22.88 19.81
CA SER A 194 -15.83 -23.75 18.62
C SER A 194 -14.76 -23.30 17.62
N ALA A 195 -14.36 -22.02 17.65
CA ALA A 195 -13.34 -21.48 16.75
C ALA A 195 -11.91 -21.83 17.15
N LYS A 196 -11.65 -22.21 18.42
CA LYS A 196 -10.36 -22.78 18.82
C LYS A 196 -10.07 -24.10 18.12
N VAL A 197 -11.11 -24.87 17.79
CA VAL A 197 -10.99 -26.16 17.09
C VAL A 197 -10.85 -25.93 15.58
N ALA A 198 -11.57 -24.96 15.00
CA ALA A 198 -11.41 -24.61 13.58
C ALA A 198 -10.09 -23.92 13.27
N ASP A 199 -9.56 -23.06 14.15
CA ASP A 199 -8.21 -22.50 14.01
C ASP A 199 -7.14 -23.60 14.14
N ALA A 200 -7.33 -24.61 14.97
CA ALA A 200 -6.42 -25.76 15.07
C ALA A 200 -6.46 -26.68 13.82
N VAL A 201 -7.60 -26.80 13.16
CA VAL A 201 -7.77 -27.62 11.94
C VAL A 201 -7.37 -26.84 10.68
N GLY A 202 -7.60 -25.53 10.63
CA GLY A 202 -7.24 -24.64 9.52
C GLY A 202 -5.78 -24.18 9.53
N ALA A 203 -5.17 -24.00 10.70
CA ALA A 203 -3.74 -23.70 10.84
C ALA A 203 -2.82 -24.90 10.51
N ASN A 204 -3.39 -26.09 10.32
CA ASN A 204 -2.62 -27.31 10.08
C ASN A 204 -2.19 -27.49 8.61
N ASN A 205 -2.64 -26.63 7.69
CA ASN A 205 -2.31 -26.72 6.27
C ASN A 205 -1.72 -25.42 5.72
N SER A 206 -0.51 -25.09 6.16
CA SER A 206 0.55 -24.56 5.28
C SER A 206 1.85 -24.50 6.09
N ALA A 207 2.36 -25.66 6.50
CA ALA A 207 3.74 -25.72 6.94
C ALA A 207 4.59 -25.38 5.71
N PHE A 208 5.03 -24.13 5.61
CA PHE A 208 6.09 -23.71 4.71
C PHE A 208 7.24 -24.69 4.92
N SER A 209 7.35 -25.66 4.00
CA SER A 209 8.34 -26.70 4.08
C SER A 209 9.52 -26.23 3.27
N LEU A 210 10.65 -26.08 3.95
CA LEU A 210 11.93 -25.76 3.33
C LEU A 210 12.24 -26.72 2.16
N LYS A 211 11.74 -27.96 2.22
CA LYS A 211 11.81 -28.95 1.15
C LYS A 211 10.98 -28.56 -0.09
N LEU A 212 9.74 -28.08 0.10
CA LEU A 212 8.89 -27.57 -0.99
C LEU A 212 9.51 -26.32 -1.63
N ALA A 213 10.07 -25.41 -0.83
CA ALA A 213 10.79 -24.25 -1.35
C ALA A 213 11.99 -24.67 -2.22
N LEU A 214 12.79 -25.62 -1.76
CA LEU A 214 13.92 -26.16 -2.52
C LEU A 214 13.48 -26.93 -3.79
N GLU A 215 12.32 -27.59 -3.78
CA GLU A 215 11.74 -28.20 -4.98
C GLU A 215 11.23 -27.16 -5.98
N LEU A 216 10.68 -26.04 -5.51
CA LEU A 216 10.28 -24.89 -6.33
C LEU A 216 11.47 -24.28 -7.09
N PHE A 217 12.64 -24.16 -6.45
CA PHE A 217 13.87 -23.68 -7.10
C PHE A 217 14.35 -24.57 -8.26
N LYS A 218 13.97 -25.85 -8.27
CA LYS A 218 14.28 -26.76 -9.39
C LYS A 218 13.36 -26.55 -10.60
N GLN A 219 12.24 -25.85 -10.43
CA GLN A 219 11.28 -25.65 -11.51
C GLN A 219 11.70 -24.47 -12.40
N PRO A 220 11.87 -24.68 -13.73
CA PRO A 220 12.27 -23.60 -14.64
C PRO A 220 11.21 -22.50 -14.76
N LYS A 221 9.93 -22.85 -14.53
CA LYS A 221 8.82 -21.90 -14.54
C LYS A 221 8.95 -20.84 -13.45
N LEU A 222 9.50 -21.21 -12.28
CA LEU A 222 9.74 -20.25 -11.20
C LEU A 222 10.77 -19.21 -11.63
N TRP A 223 11.84 -19.62 -12.29
CA TRP A 223 12.88 -18.71 -12.78
C TRP A 223 12.33 -17.76 -13.85
N PHE A 224 11.53 -18.25 -14.80
CA PHE A 224 10.89 -17.37 -15.79
C PHE A 224 9.89 -16.40 -15.16
N LEU A 225 9.11 -16.83 -14.17
CA LEU A 225 8.20 -15.94 -13.44
C LEU A 225 8.98 -14.92 -12.61
N SER A 226 10.05 -15.34 -11.95
CA SER A 226 10.91 -14.46 -11.15
C SER A 226 11.60 -13.43 -12.04
N LEU A 227 12.06 -13.83 -13.23
CA LEU A 227 12.62 -12.92 -14.22
C LEU A 227 11.58 -11.87 -14.66
N TYR A 228 10.33 -12.26 -14.84
CA TYR A 228 9.25 -11.31 -15.13
C TYR A 228 9.01 -10.36 -13.95
N VAL A 229 8.90 -10.86 -12.72
CA VAL A 229 8.62 -10.01 -11.54
C VAL A 229 9.78 -9.06 -11.24
N VAL A 230 11.01 -9.57 -11.24
CA VAL A 230 12.21 -8.74 -11.02
C VAL A 230 12.46 -7.81 -12.20
N GLY A 231 12.27 -8.26 -13.44
CA GLY A 231 12.53 -7.45 -14.62
C GLY A 231 11.47 -6.38 -14.89
N VAL A 232 10.19 -6.69 -14.66
CA VAL A 232 9.07 -5.80 -15.00
C VAL A 232 8.57 -5.07 -13.76
N SER A 233 8.13 -5.79 -12.72
CA SER A 233 7.54 -5.16 -11.53
C SER A 233 8.56 -4.32 -10.77
N CYS A 234 9.78 -4.83 -10.53
CA CYS A 234 10.80 -4.03 -9.84
C CYS A 234 11.18 -2.77 -10.63
N THR A 235 11.35 -2.88 -11.96
CA THR A 235 11.68 -1.74 -12.81
C THR A 235 10.56 -0.70 -12.80
N TYR A 236 9.31 -1.17 -12.86
CA TYR A 236 8.14 -0.31 -12.82
C TYR A 236 7.96 0.39 -11.48
N ASP A 237 8.13 -0.33 -10.36
CA ASP A 237 7.98 0.22 -9.02
C ASP A 237 9.04 1.29 -8.75
N VAL A 238 10.29 1.07 -9.16
CA VAL A 238 11.36 2.08 -9.06
C VAL A 238 11.03 3.32 -9.90
N PHE A 239 10.46 3.12 -11.10
CA PHE A 239 9.99 4.22 -11.93
C PHE A 239 8.85 4.99 -11.25
N ASP A 240 7.81 4.33 -10.75
CA ASP A 240 6.64 5.00 -10.16
C ASP A 240 6.96 5.71 -8.84
N GLN A 241 7.91 5.18 -8.04
CA GLN A 241 8.38 5.81 -6.79
C GLN A 241 8.88 7.24 -7.02
N GLN A 242 9.58 7.50 -8.11
CA GLN A 242 10.10 8.85 -8.43
C GLN A 242 9.27 9.60 -9.46
N PHE A 243 8.27 8.95 -10.05
CA PHE A 243 7.40 9.54 -11.04
C PHE A 243 6.63 10.76 -10.50
N ALA A 244 6.33 10.80 -9.20
CA ALA A 244 5.65 11.95 -8.58
C ALA A 244 6.44 13.26 -8.74
N ASN A 245 7.75 13.23 -8.48
CA ASN A 245 8.62 14.40 -8.64
C ASN A 245 8.86 14.76 -10.11
N PHE A 246 8.86 13.77 -11.00
CA PHE A 246 8.86 14.01 -12.45
C PHE A 246 7.56 14.70 -12.87
N PHE A 247 6.41 14.21 -12.39
CA PHE A 247 5.09 14.75 -12.70
C PHE A 247 4.95 16.23 -12.33
N THR A 248 5.37 16.61 -11.13
CA THR A 248 5.26 18.00 -10.65
C THR A 248 6.10 18.99 -11.46
N SER A 249 7.18 18.52 -12.10
CA SER A 249 8.07 19.38 -12.91
C SER A 249 7.46 19.94 -14.20
N PHE A 250 6.35 19.36 -14.68
CA PHE A 250 5.67 19.79 -15.91
C PHE A 250 4.65 20.92 -15.67
N PHE A 251 4.43 21.32 -14.42
CA PHE A 251 3.46 22.34 -14.07
C PHE A 251 4.12 23.69 -13.78
N ALA A 252 3.37 24.77 -14.04
CA ALA A 252 3.87 26.13 -13.83
C ALA A 252 4.24 26.43 -12.37
N THR A 253 3.59 25.77 -11.41
CA THR A 253 3.90 25.85 -9.98
C THR A 253 3.86 24.46 -9.34
N GLY A 254 4.77 24.21 -8.39
CA GLY A 254 4.82 22.93 -7.65
C GLY A 254 3.54 22.65 -6.85
N GLU A 255 2.89 23.71 -6.35
CA GLU A 255 1.58 23.62 -5.70
C GLU A 255 0.50 23.10 -6.67
N GLN A 256 0.42 23.67 -7.89
CA GLN A 256 -0.52 23.17 -8.89
C GLN A 256 -0.20 21.73 -9.29
N GLY A 257 1.07 21.38 -9.47
CA GLY A 257 1.50 20.01 -9.80
C GLY A 257 1.08 19.00 -8.73
N THR A 258 1.25 19.34 -7.45
CA THR A 258 0.87 18.48 -6.32
C THR A 258 -0.65 18.27 -6.24
N ARG A 259 -1.44 19.34 -6.46
CA ARG A 259 -2.91 19.25 -6.50
C ARG A 259 -3.38 18.35 -7.64
N VAL A 260 -2.84 18.55 -8.85
CA VAL A 260 -3.19 17.73 -10.02
C VAL A 260 -2.77 16.28 -9.79
N PHE A 261 -1.60 16.03 -9.19
CA PHE A 261 -1.18 14.67 -8.84
C PHE A 261 -2.16 13.97 -7.88
N GLY A 262 -2.65 14.70 -6.87
CA GLY A 262 -3.71 14.24 -5.98
C GLY A 262 -4.99 13.87 -6.74
N TYR A 263 -5.47 14.75 -7.61
CA TYR A 263 -6.69 14.50 -8.40
C TYR A 263 -6.57 13.32 -9.36
N VAL A 264 -5.42 13.18 -10.05
CA VAL A 264 -5.18 12.07 -10.96
C VAL A 264 -5.10 10.75 -10.19
N THR A 265 -4.51 10.75 -9.00
CA THR A 265 -4.47 9.57 -8.14
C THR A 265 -5.87 9.19 -7.66
N THR A 266 -6.70 10.17 -7.25
CA THR A 266 -8.09 9.94 -6.85
C THR A 266 -8.93 9.35 -7.99
N MET A 267 -8.90 9.98 -9.17
CA MET A 267 -9.63 9.50 -10.34
C MET A 267 -9.11 8.14 -10.80
N GLY A 268 -7.80 7.93 -10.66
CA GLY A 268 -7.15 6.68 -11.00
C GLY A 268 -7.63 5.52 -10.14
N GLU A 269 -7.78 5.70 -8.82
CA GLU A 269 -8.33 4.63 -7.98
C GLU A 269 -9.79 4.29 -8.29
N LEU A 270 -10.60 5.27 -8.70
CA LEU A 270 -11.98 5.01 -9.15
C LEU A 270 -11.99 4.19 -10.45
N LEU A 271 -11.05 4.48 -11.36
CA LEU A 271 -10.85 3.71 -12.58
C LEU A 271 -10.33 2.30 -12.26
N ASN A 272 -9.36 2.17 -11.36
CA ASN A 272 -8.82 0.91 -10.88
C ASN A 272 -9.92 0.03 -10.27
N ALA A 273 -10.78 0.59 -9.41
CA ALA A 273 -11.92 -0.12 -8.84
C ALA A 273 -12.89 -0.64 -9.94
N SER A 274 -13.09 0.15 -11.00
CA SER A 274 -13.92 -0.24 -12.14
C SER A 274 -13.27 -1.38 -12.94
N ILE A 275 -11.96 -1.30 -13.20
CA ILE A 275 -11.21 -2.32 -13.94
C ILE A 275 -11.11 -3.62 -13.14
N MET A 276 -10.83 -3.55 -11.84
CA MET A 276 -10.81 -4.72 -10.95
C MET A 276 -12.15 -5.46 -10.91
N PHE A 277 -13.28 -4.75 -11.07
CA PHE A 277 -14.58 -5.39 -11.16
C PHE A 277 -14.71 -6.30 -12.40
N PHE A 278 -14.12 -5.89 -13.53
CA PHE A 278 -14.12 -6.67 -14.78
C PHE A 278 -12.90 -7.59 -14.93
N ALA A 279 -11.85 -7.39 -14.14
CA ALA A 279 -10.59 -8.11 -14.25
C ALA A 279 -10.74 -9.64 -14.21
N PRO A 280 -11.56 -10.26 -13.34
CA PRO A 280 -11.74 -11.72 -13.36
C PRO A 280 -12.32 -12.24 -14.69
N LEU A 281 -13.26 -11.50 -15.29
CA LEU A 281 -13.87 -11.87 -16.57
C LEU A 281 -12.85 -11.77 -17.71
N ILE A 282 -12.02 -10.72 -17.68
CA ILE A 282 -10.96 -10.49 -18.66
C ILE A 282 -9.90 -11.57 -18.52
N VAL A 283 -9.34 -11.77 -17.33
CA VAL A 283 -8.27 -12.74 -17.03
C VAL A 283 -8.71 -14.17 -17.33
N ASN A 284 -9.97 -14.54 -17.03
CA ASN A 284 -10.48 -15.87 -17.36
C ASN A 284 -10.63 -16.09 -18.87
N ARG A 285 -10.86 -15.04 -19.66
CA ARG A 285 -10.95 -15.13 -21.13
C ARG A 285 -9.58 -15.15 -21.79
N ILE A 286 -8.64 -14.32 -21.33
CA ILE A 286 -7.31 -14.16 -21.97
C ILE A 286 -6.26 -15.12 -21.40
N GLY A 287 -6.44 -15.61 -20.17
CA GLY A 287 -5.50 -16.42 -19.43
C GLY A 287 -4.42 -15.61 -18.69
N GLY A 288 -3.95 -16.14 -17.55
CA GLY A 288 -3.01 -15.42 -16.66
C GLY A 288 -1.68 -15.01 -17.31
N LYS A 289 -1.15 -15.82 -18.25
CA LYS A 289 0.07 -15.45 -18.99
C LYS A 289 -0.13 -14.18 -19.82
N ASN A 290 -1.24 -14.09 -20.56
CA ASN A 290 -1.52 -12.95 -21.42
C ASN A 290 -1.89 -11.72 -20.60
N ALA A 291 -2.55 -11.90 -19.45
CA ALA A 291 -2.80 -10.81 -18.50
C ALA A 291 -1.48 -10.17 -18.01
N LEU A 292 -0.48 -10.99 -17.64
CA LEU A 292 0.84 -10.48 -17.25
C LEU A 292 1.56 -9.79 -18.42
N LEU A 293 1.53 -10.38 -19.62
CA LEU A 293 2.17 -9.74 -20.78
C LEU A 293 1.51 -8.40 -21.14
N LEU A 294 0.18 -8.30 -21.04
CA LEU A 294 -0.56 -7.06 -21.24
C LEU A 294 -0.16 -6.00 -20.20
N ALA A 295 -0.17 -6.36 -18.90
CA ALA A 295 0.26 -5.47 -17.83
C ALA A 295 1.69 -4.96 -18.04
N GLY A 296 2.63 -5.85 -18.37
CA GLY A 296 4.03 -5.47 -18.64
C GLY A 296 4.18 -4.58 -19.87
N THR A 297 3.33 -4.76 -20.88
CA THR A 297 3.31 -3.89 -22.07
C THR A 297 2.81 -2.50 -21.71
N ILE A 298 1.72 -2.38 -20.95
CA ILE A 298 1.19 -1.09 -20.47
C ILE A 298 2.25 -0.36 -19.63
N MET A 299 2.91 -1.07 -18.71
CA MET A 299 4.02 -0.55 -17.91
C MET A 299 5.17 -0.05 -18.78
N SER A 300 5.56 -0.79 -19.81
CA SER A 300 6.65 -0.40 -20.73
C SER A 300 6.29 0.82 -21.56
N VAL A 301 5.06 0.89 -22.10
CA VAL A 301 4.55 2.05 -22.83
C VAL A 301 4.53 3.29 -21.95
N ARG A 302 4.15 3.15 -20.67
CA ARG A 302 4.19 4.26 -19.71
C ARG A 302 5.60 4.78 -19.47
N ILE A 303 6.57 3.90 -19.28
CA ILE A 303 7.98 4.28 -19.05
C ILE A 303 8.56 4.96 -20.29
N ILE A 304 8.44 4.32 -21.46
CA ILE A 304 8.97 4.85 -22.73
C ILE A 304 8.26 6.16 -23.09
N GLY A 305 6.93 6.22 -22.95
CA GLY A 305 6.15 7.44 -23.20
C GLY A 305 6.56 8.60 -22.31
N SER A 306 7.00 8.34 -21.08
CA SER A 306 7.50 9.38 -20.18
C SER A 306 8.84 9.98 -20.63
N SER A 307 9.64 9.25 -21.43
CA SER A 307 10.87 9.81 -22.02
C SER A 307 10.61 10.80 -23.17
N PHE A 308 9.45 10.71 -23.81
CA PHE A 308 9.03 11.57 -24.93
C PHE A 308 8.03 12.66 -24.52
N ALA A 309 7.56 12.65 -23.27
CA ALA A 309 6.57 13.61 -22.79
C ALA A 309 7.17 15.01 -22.66
N THR A 310 6.42 16.01 -23.14
CA THR A 310 6.82 17.43 -23.10
C THR A 310 5.77 18.32 -22.42
N SER A 311 4.52 17.87 -22.32
CA SER A 311 3.41 18.65 -21.78
C SER A 311 2.80 18.02 -20.52
N ALA A 312 2.23 18.86 -19.64
CA ALA A 312 1.54 18.40 -18.43
C ALA A 312 0.36 17.45 -18.74
N LEU A 313 -0.32 17.65 -19.87
CA LEU A 313 -1.46 16.84 -20.28
C LEU A 313 -1.03 15.41 -20.67
N GLU A 314 0.11 15.26 -21.34
CA GLU A 314 0.70 13.95 -21.65
C GLU A 314 1.05 13.19 -20.38
N VAL A 315 1.62 13.87 -19.38
CA VAL A 315 2.00 13.23 -18.11
C VAL A 315 0.76 12.80 -17.30
N VAL A 316 -0.35 13.53 -17.38
CA VAL A 316 -1.65 13.10 -16.82
C VAL A 316 -2.14 11.79 -17.48
N ILE A 317 -2.06 11.69 -18.81
CA ILE A 317 -2.40 10.47 -19.54
C ILE A 317 -1.47 9.32 -19.12
N LEU A 318 -0.17 9.58 -19.04
CA LEU A 318 0.83 8.59 -18.63
C LEU A 318 0.62 8.11 -17.18
N LYS A 319 0.18 8.98 -16.26
CA LYS A 319 -0.19 8.52 -14.90
C LYS A 319 -1.46 7.69 -14.92
N THR A 320 -2.42 8.01 -15.79
CA THR A 320 -3.66 7.24 -15.93
C THR A 320 -3.40 5.80 -16.39
N LEU A 321 -2.36 5.58 -17.20
CA LEU A 321 -1.92 4.22 -17.58
C LEU A 321 -1.48 3.34 -16.40
N HIS A 322 -1.19 3.91 -15.22
CA HIS A 322 -0.93 3.11 -14.02
C HIS A 322 -2.14 2.28 -13.56
N MET A 323 -3.35 2.73 -13.94
CA MET A 323 -4.60 2.20 -13.42
C MET A 323 -5.18 1.08 -14.30
N PHE A 324 -4.56 0.80 -15.46
CA PHE A 324 -4.93 -0.22 -16.43
C PHE A 324 -4.03 -1.44 -16.35
#